data_AF-A0A0F8YNJ8-F1
#
_entry.id   AF-A0A0F8YNJ8-F1
#
_cell.length_a   1.000
_cell.length_b   1.000
_cell.length_c   1.000
_cell.angle_alpha   90.00
_cell.angle_beta   90.00
_cell.angle_gamma   90.00
#
_symmetry.space_group_name_H-M   'P 1'
#
loop_
_entity.id
_entity.type
_entity.pdbx_description
1 polymer ?
#
loop_
_entity_poly.entity_id
_entity_poly.type
_entity_poly.pdbx_seq_one_letter_code
_entity_poly.pdbx_strand_id
1 'polypeptide(L)'
;ISSTSAKYAEWTTALTRMISSIMRQGIDISFIPEELQQVASSHDSAWIDGVYYPSLIAYIGKTIENHIGAPPKVTLEDQLTIKALCPKCNQLGLIAKEGCNTCDICGYSDCS
;
A
#
# COMPACT_ATOMS: atom_id res chain seq x y z
N ILE A 1 12.14 22.36 20.54
CA ILE A 1 10.78 22.25 19.96
C ILE A 1 9.93 23.34 20.58
N SER A 2 9.54 24.36 19.81
CA SER A 2 8.49 25.30 20.24
C SER A 2 7.37 25.21 19.22
N SER A 3 6.36 24.41 19.55
CA SER A 3 5.18 24.09 18.72
C SER A 3 4.11 25.18 18.75
N THR A 4 4.46 26.42 19.10
CA THR A 4 3.52 27.51 19.44
C THR A 4 3.10 28.39 18.26
N SER A 5 3.55 28.13 17.04
CA SER A 5 3.02 28.82 15.87
C SER A 5 1.63 28.25 15.51
N ALA A 6 0.60 29.10 15.57
CA ALA A 6 -0.79 28.76 15.28
C ALA A 6 -0.98 28.07 13.91
N LYS A 7 -0.12 28.40 12.94
CA LYS A 7 -0.12 27.76 11.62
C LYS A 7 0.18 26.25 11.71
N TYR A 8 1.11 25.81 12.56
CA TYR A 8 1.36 24.37 12.69
C TYR A 8 0.20 23.65 13.37
N ALA A 9 -0.47 24.30 14.33
CA ALA A 9 -1.61 23.72 15.03
C ALA A 9 -2.81 23.46 14.09
N GLU A 10 -3.12 24.38 13.18
CA GLU A 10 -4.22 24.22 12.20
C GLU A 10 -3.96 23.06 11.25
N TRP A 11 -2.77 22.99 10.65
CA TRP A 11 -2.41 21.95 9.68
C TRP A 11 -2.27 20.57 10.34
N THR A 12 -1.70 20.49 11.54
CA THR A 12 -1.65 19.23 12.32
C THR A 12 -3.05 18.76 12.72
N THR A 13 -3.95 19.68 13.08
CA THR A 13 -5.35 19.33 13.39
C THR A 13 -6.08 18.83 12.15
N ALA A 14 -5.89 19.47 10.99
CA ALA A 14 -6.50 19.02 9.74
C ALA A 14 -6.01 17.60 9.35
N LEU A 15 -4.71 17.36 9.41
CA LEU A 15 -4.10 16.05 9.10
C LEU A 15 -4.61 14.95 10.03
N THR A 16 -4.59 15.19 11.34
CA THR A 16 -5.07 14.20 12.32
C THR A 16 -6.55 13.90 12.17
N ARG A 17 -7.39 14.90 11.81
CA ARG A 17 -8.81 14.68 11.51
C ARG A 17 -9.03 13.87 10.23
N MET A 18 -8.25 14.12 9.17
CA MET A 18 -8.32 13.32 7.93
C MET A 18 -7.94 11.86 8.18
N ILE A 19 -6.79 11.61 8.82
CA ILE A 19 -6.33 10.25 9.17
C ILE A 19 -7.39 9.53 10.01
N SER A 20 -7.90 10.19 11.05
CA SER A 20 -8.94 9.62 11.92
C SER A 20 -10.24 9.34 11.17
N SER A 21 -10.61 10.16 10.17
CA SER A 21 -11.81 9.95 9.35
C SER A 21 -11.65 8.72 8.45
N ILE A 22 -10.51 8.58 7.78
CA ILE A 22 -10.22 7.46 6.87
C ILE A 22 -10.20 6.14 7.65
N MET A 23 -9.54 6.11 8.82
CA MET A 23 -9.50 4.90 9.66
C MET A 23 -10.88 4.45 10.16
N ARG A 24 -11.88 5.34 10.23
CA ARG A 24 -13.24 4.99 10.68
C ARG A 24 -14.19 4.57 9.56
N GLN A 25 -13.90 4.90 8.30
CA GLN A 25 -14.80 4.61 7.18
C GLN A 25 -14.71 3.16 6.67
N GLY A 26 -13.85 2.32 7.26
CA GLY A 26 -13.67 0.93 6.83
C GLY A 26 -13.02 0.81 5.43
N ILE A 27 -12.39 1.89 4.96
CA ILE A 27 -11.59 1.92 3.74
C ILE A 27 -10.28 1.16 4.04
N ASP A 28 -9.74 0.49 3.03
CA ASP A 28 -8.39 -0.09 3.14
C ASP A 28 -7.37 1.00 3.46
N ILE A 29 -6.75 0.90 4.64
CA ILE A 29 -5.77 1.86 5.16
C ILE A 29 -4.32 1.43 4.94
N SER A 30 -4.10 0.31 4.25
CA SER A 30 -2.77 -0.26 4.05
C SER A 30 -1.82 0.65 3.28
N PHE A 31 -2.33 1.61 2.48
CA PHE A 31 -1.53 2.59 1.73
C PHE A 31 -1.02 3.77 2.58
N ILE A 32 -1.65 4.07 3.74
CA ILE A 32 -1.32 5.25 4.55
C ILE A 32 0.15 5.28 5.02
N PRO A 33 0.74 4.17 5.50
CA PRO A 33 2.13 4.17 5.93
C PRO A 33 3.12 4.60 4.83
N GLU A 34 2.85 4.23 3.57
CA GLU A 34 3.69 4.58 2.43
C GLU A 34 3.59 6.07 2.09
N GLU A 35 2.37 6.62 2.07
CA GLU A 35 2.13 8.06 1.86
C GLU A 35 2.81 8.91 2.94
N LEU A 36 2.70 8.50 4.21
CA LEU A 36 3.33 9.22 5.31
C LEU A 36 4.87 9.17 5.22
N GLN A 37 5.45 8.06 4.78
CA GLN A 37 6.90 7.91 4.58
C GLN A 37 7.46 8.84 3.49
N GLN A 38 6.64 9.27 2.53
CA GLN A 38 7.05 10.22 1.48
C GLN A 38 7.08 11.68 1.94
N VAL A 39 6.53 12.00 3.11
CA VAL A 39 6.52 13.38 3.64
C VAL A 39 7.91 13.76 4.13
N ALA A 40 8.54 14.74 3.49
CA ALA A 40 9.85 15.26 3.85
C ALA A 40 9.78 16.65 4.49
N SER A 41 10.69 16.92 5.43
CA SER A 41 10.91 18.24 6.02
C SER A 41 12.34 18.68 5.76
N SER A 42 12.54 19.96 5.47
CA SER A 42 13.88 20.55 5.37
C SER A 42 14.54 20.80 6.73
N HIS A 43 13.80 20.66 7.83
CA HIS A 43 14.26 21.04 9.17
C HIS A 43 14.17 19.91 10.22
N ASP A 44 13.32 18.89 10.00
CA ASP A 44 12.97 17.89 11.03
C ASP A 44 13.34 16.46 10.61
N SER A 45 14.49 16.25 9.98
CA SER A 45 15.00 14.92 9.66
C SER A 45 15.85 14.33 10.78
N ALA A 46 15.90 13.00 10.88
CA ALA A 46 16.61 12.31 11.95
C ALA A 46 17.15 10.94 11.50
N TRP A 47 18.17 10.47 12.20
CA TRP A 47 18.64 9.09 12.11
C TRP A 47 18.19 8.34 13.36
N ILE A 48 17.46 7.24 13.18
CA ILE A 48 16.94 6.40 14.27
C ILE A 48 17.29 4.96 13.92
N ASP A 49 17.97 4.26 14.83
CA ASP A 49 18.43 2.88 14.64
C ASP A 49 19.20 2.65 13.32
N GLY A 50 19.99 3.64 12.91
CA GLY A 50 20.77 3.58 11.67
C GLY A 50 19.96 3.82 10.39
N VAL A 51 18.66 4.11 10.49
CA VAL A 51 17.80 4.47 9.35
C VAL A 51 17.56 5.97 9.32
N TYR A 52 17.74 6.59 8.16
CA TYR A 52 17.41 7.99 7.95
C TYR A 52 15.93 8.19 7.69
N TYR A 53 15.32 9.12 8.42
CA TYR A 53 13.94 9.56 8.23
C TYR A 53 13.92 11.04 7.82
N PRO A 54 13.31 11.38 6.67
CA PRO A 54 13.30 12.74 6.16
C PRO A 54 12.34 13.68 6.93
N SER A 55 11.50 13.14 7.81
CA SER A 55 10.68 13.91 8.74
C SER A 55 10.19 13.03 9.90
N LEU A 56 9.68 13.66 10.97
CA LEU A 56 8.90 12.96 12.00
C LEU A 56 7.68 12.23 11.41
N ILE A 57 7.04 12.79 10.38
CA ILE A 57 5.87 12.17 9.74
C ILE A 57 6.27 10.88 9.03
N ALA A 58 7.43 10.86 8.38
CA ALA A 58 7.95 9.65 7.75
C ALA A 58 8.25 8.55 8.78
N TYR A 59 8.77 8.92 9.95
CA TYR A 59 8.97 8.00 11.06
C TYR A 59 7.65 7.44 11.62
N ILE A 60 6.61 8.29 11.76
CA ILE A 60 5.26 7.84 12.13
C ILE A 60 4.71 6.86 11.09
N GLY A 61 4.87 7.16 9.79
CA GLY A 61 4.50 6.26 8.71
C GLY A 61 5.14 4.88 8.87
N LYS A 62 6.46 4.83 9.08
CA LYS A 62 7.18 3.57 9.33
C LYS A 62 6.69 2.85 10.59
N THR A 63 6.40 3.59 11.65
CA THR A 63 5.86 3.02 12.89
C THR A 63 4.52 2.37 12.64
N ILE A 64 3.61 3.01 11.91
CA ILE A 64 2.30 2.44 11.57
C ILE A 64 2.45 1.21 10.68
N GLU A 65 3.35 1.24 9.69
CA GLU A 65 3.66 0.07 8.84
C GLU A 65 4.00 -1.16 9.70
N ASN A 66 4.83 -0.98 10.74
CA ASN A 66 5.21 -2.06 11.65
C ASN A 66 4.01 -2.59 12.49
N HIS A 67 2.96 -1.79 12.69
CA HIS A 67 1.78 -2.18 13.47
C HIS A 67 0.69 -2.86 12.64
N ILE A 68 0.43 -2.38 11.41
CA ILE A 68 -0.66 -2.89 10.56
C ILE A 68 -0.19 -3.86 9.47
N GLY A 69 1.13 -3.97 9.27
CA GLY A 69 1.73 -4.71 8.17
C GLY A 69 1.89 -3.86 6.91
N ALA A 70 2.93 -4.13 6.13
CA ALA A 70 3.09 -3.49 4.83
C ALA A 70 2.05 -4.04 3.83
N PRO A 71 1.42 -3.19 3.01
CA PRO A 71 0.63 -3.68 1.89
C PRO A 71 1.53 -4.55 0.99
N PRO A 72 0.98 -5.55 0.29
CA PRO A 72 1.71 -6.21 -0.77
C PRO A 72 2.12 -5.14 -1.79
N LYS A 73 3.43 -4.89 -1.90
CA LYS A 73 3.97 -4.00 -2.94
C LYS A 73 3.73 -4.67 -4.28
N VAL A 74 2.68 -4.24 -4.98
CA VAL A 74 2.44 -4.65 -6.36
C VAL A 74 3.54 -3.99 -7.20
N THR A 75 4.63 -4.73 -7.40
CA THR A 75 5.66 -4.33 -8.36
C THR A 75 5.02 -4.28 -9.76
N LEU A 76 5.51 -3.41 -10.65
CA LEU A 76 5.04 -3.36 -12.04
C LEU A 76 5.16 -4.72 -12.76
N GLU A 77 5.97 -5.63 -12.22
CA GLU A 77 6.12 -7.02 -12.61
C GLU A 77 4.84 -7.85 -12.40
N ASP A 78 4.02 -7.55 -11.37
CA ASP A 78 2.77 -8.26 -11.05
C ASP A 78 1.60 -7.88 -11.96
N GLN A 79 1.71 -6.80 -12.73
CA GLN A 79 0.63 -6.33 -13.62
C GLN A 79 0.59 -7.07 -14.96
N LEU A 80 1.57 -7.93 -15.28
CA LEU A 80 1.74 -8.47 -16.63
C LEU A 80 1.47 -9.97 -16.83
N THR A 81 0.80 -10.65 -15.89
CA THR A 81 0.08 -11.88 -16.26
C THR A 81 -1.36 -11.55 -16.64
N ILE A 82 -1.57 -11.15 -17.89
CA ILE A 82 -2.92 -11.09 -18.48
C ILE A 82 -3.44 -12.53 -18.55
N LYS A 83 -4.16 -12.97 -17.51
CA LYS A 83 -4.86 -14.27 -17.52
C LYS A 83 -6.01 -14.17 -18.52
N ALA A 84 -6.07 -15.11 -19.45
CA ALA A 84 -7.16 -15.13 -20.42
C ALA A 84 -8.47 -15.56 -19.76
N LEU A 85 -9.59 -15.28 -20.43
CA LEU A 85 -10.92 -15.67 -20.00
C LEU A 85 -11.13 -17.17 -20.22
N CYS A 86 -11.52 -17.91 -19.19
CA CYS A 86 -11.83 -19.33 -19.33
C CYS A 86 -13.18 -19.54 -20.04
N PRO A 87 -13.27 -20.39 -21.08
CA PRO A 87 -14.53 -20.64 -21.80
C PRO A 87 -15.59 -21.37 -20.97
N LYS A 88 -15.21 -22.05 -19.87
CA LYS A 88 -16.13 -22.83 -19.03
C LYS A 88 -16.75 -22.02 -17.90
N CYS A 89 -15.97 -21.24 -17.17
CA CYS A 89 -16.44 -20.48 -16.00
C CYS A 89 -16.46 -18.95 -16.20
N ASN A 90 -15.97 -18.45 -17.35
CA ASN A 90 -15.93 -17.02 -17.68
C ASN A 90 -15.18 -16.15 -16.67
N GLN A 91 -14.14 -16.71 -16.03
CA GLN A 91 -13.26 -16.00 -15.11
C GLN A 91 -11.85 -15.84 -15.69
N LEU A 92 -11.14 -14.79 -15.23
CA LEU A 92 -9.76 -14.48 -15.60
C LEU A 92 -8.80 -15.42 -14.86
N GLY A 93 -8.68 -16.62 -15.40
CA GLY A 93 -7.97 -17.72 -14.78
C GLY A 93 -7.54 -18.77 -15.78
N LEU A 94 -7.34 -18.41 -17.05
CA LEU A 94 -6.84 -19.34 -18.06
C LEU A 94 -5.34 -19.10 -18.26
N ILE A 95 -4.55 -20.16 -18.05
CA ILE A 95 -3.09 -20.15 -18.11
C ILE A 95 -2.58 -21.31 -18.98
N ALA A 96 -1.52 -21.08 -19.74
CA ALA A 96 -0.87 -22.13 -20.51
C ALA A 96 0.08 -22.93 -19.59
N LYS A 97 -0.19 -24.22 -19.40
CA LYS A 97 0.64 -25.16 -18.64
C LYS A 97 0.84 -26.43 -19.47
N GLU A 98 2.10 -26.86 -19.60
CA GLU A 98 2.46 -28.14 -20.23
C GLU A 98 1.93 -28.30 -21.67
N GLY A 99 1.74 -27.19 -22.40
CA GLY A 99 1.25 -27.20 -23.78
C GLY A 99 -0.28 -27.11 -23.93
N CYS A 100 -1.03 -27.02 -22.82
CA CYS A 100 -2.48 -26.88 -22.82
C CYS A 100 -2.93 -25.65 -22.03
N ASN A 101 -4.10 -25.12 -22.34
CA ASN A 101 -4.76 -24.06 -21.58
C ASN A 101 -5.54 -24.67 -20.43
N THR A 102 -5.07 -24.43 -19.21
CA THR A 102 -5.71 -24.92 -17.98
C THR A 102 -6.26 -23.75 -17.17
N CYS A 103 -7.39 -23.95 -16.50
CA CYS A 103 -8.00 -22.96 -15.63
C CYS A 103 -7.71 -23.24 -14.16
N ASP A 104 -7.02 -22.32 -13.49
CA ASP A 104 -6.68 -22.39 -12.06
C ASP A 104 -7.87 -22.13 -11.11
N ILE A 105 -9.05 -21.77 -11.65
CA ILE A 105 -10.25 -21.52 -10.84
C ILE A 105 -11.25 -22.67 -10.91
N CYS A 106 -11.50 -23.24 -12.10
CA CYS A 106 -12.50 -24.30 -12.28
C CYS A 106 -11.92 -25.66 -12.74
N GLY A 107 -10.60 -25.75 -12.96
CA GLY A 107 -9.93 -26.97 -13.40
C GLY A 107 -10.18 -27.37 -14.85
N TYR A 108 -10.72 -26.49 -15.70
CA TYR A 108 -10.84 -26.72 -17.15
C TYR A 108 -9.45 -26.97 -17.76
N SER A 109 -9.31 -27.91 -18.69
CA SER A 109 -8.10 -28.13 -19.50
C SER A 109 -8.52 -28.47 -20.93
N ASP A 110 -7.79 -27.99 -21.94
CA ASP A 110 -8.05 -28.27 -23.36
C ASP A 110 -7.18 -29.40 -23.94
N CYS A 111 -6.36 -30.08 -23.13
CA CYS A 111 -5.76 -31.35 -23.52
C CYS A 111 -6.87 -32.39 -23.73
N SER A 112 -6.96 -32.99 -24.92
CA SER A 112 -7.87 -34.11 -25.22
C SER A 112 -7.40 -35.43 -24.62
#